data_AF-A0A068Y0C8-F1
#
_entry.id   AF-A0A068Y0C8-F1
#
_cell.length_a   1.000
_cell.length_b   1.000
_cell.length_c   1.000
_cell.angle_alpha   90.00
_cell.angle_beta   90.00
_cell.angle_gamma   90.00
#
_symmetry.space_group_name_H-M   'P 1'
#
loop_
_entity.id
_entity.type
_entity.pdbx_description
1 polymer ?
#
loop_
_entity_poly.entity_id
_entity_poly.type
_entity_poly.pdbx_seq_one_letter_code
_entity_poly.pdbx_strand_id
1 'polypeptide(L)'
;MRCRLKNYCQFTALSSCIVLTIIYSVNIKTLNYVSVENSSENPVCKWPPRTVEESCQWESGFDISICVRLDNNTFMNEGVKLYPLESLFKNATSEHGVSFEDLAELPRSMWTKVKYPEVYKTYPQDVPLRQIVKDIKAGKPVSFIPKYNFPIRLLVTSKSVCHAGSKHDLVLVIKSSVFRWDIRNSFREFMRLENKRYPSLNVGYVFSVGIPRQHGGRLFNRDGHVMNLTGPDGDQLEAFDGRAAEVMEKLNEEIAIHDDIVMADYEDTYYNLTFKTVTNYRWMSAFCGAENVKLFMTMDDDHRVNLSMVDAFMKRIPEKKRRYSTFGYIANYDLAYRSPLKKWFLSYSEFPWDKMYPYLRGFAQIIGPGVVDDMAIGTAYTRYNYAPEDVFLGMVAYKLGIPIFNENSMFDHDLYVETNKEGRPAMVALSKHFL
;
A
#
# COMPACT_ATOMS: atom_id res chain seq x y z
N MET A 1 75.40 16.57 45.89
CA MET A 1 75.52 16.80 44.43
C MET A 1 74.31 17.63 44.01
N ARG A 2 74.41 18.96 43.81
CA ARG A 2 74.56 19.66 42.49
C ARG A 2 73.69 19.00 41.41
N CYS A 3 72.68 19.60 40.75
CA CYS A 3 72.26 20.99 40.41
C CYS A 3 70.69 21.07 40.41
N ARG A 4 69.97 22.14 40.81
CA ARG A 4 69.68 23.46 40.15
C ARG A 4 69.20 23.31 38.68
N LEU A 5 68.13 23.92 38.15
CA LEU A 5 67.29 25.09 38.49
C LEU A 5 66.00 25.11 37.60
N LYS A 6 64.89 25.58 38.20
CA LYS A 6 63.77 26.44 37.73
C LYS A 6 63.34 26.51 36.24
N ASN A 7 62.01 26.52 36.04
CA ASN A 7 61.29 27.74 35.61
C ASN A 7 59.80 27.76 36.04
N TYR A 8 59.32 28.99 36.24
CA TYR A 8 58.07 29.45 36.88
C TYR A 8 57.17 30.13 35.82
N CYS A 9 55.84 30.04 35.95
CA CYS A 9 54.80 31.07 35.65
C CYS A 9 53.42 30.38 35.79
N GLN A 10 52.67 30.45 36.89
CA GLN A 10 51.83 31.51 37.49
C GLN A 10 50.57 31.97 36.70
N PHE A 11 49.40 31.73 37.34
CA PHE A 11 48.07 32.37 37.24
C PHE A 11 47.27 32.17 35.93
N THR A 12 45.96 31.86 35.90
CA THR A 12 44.83 32.22 36.78
C THR A 12 43.73 31.13 36.78
N ALA A 13 42.93 31.13 37.85
CA ALA A 13 41.72 30.34 37.99
C ALA A 13 40.55 30.96 37.20
N LEU A 14 39.69 30.11 36.63
CA LEU A 14 38.28 30.41 36.36
C LEU A 14 37.48 29.11 36.39
N SER A 15 36.70 28.97 37.44
CA SER A 15 35.64 27.99 37.61
C SER A 15 34.49 28.36 36.67
N SER A 16 33.98 27.43 35.84
CA SER A 16 32.62 27.47 35.27
C SER A 16 32.29 26.20 34.47
N CYS A 17 31.29 25.46 34.95
CA CYS A 17 30.36 24.57 34.25
C CYS A 17 30.87 23.69 33.10
N ILE A 18 31.08 22.40 33.40
CA ILE A 18 31.08 21.33 32.41
C ILE A 18 29.65 21.16 31.89
N VAL A 19 29.39 21.66 30.67
CA VAL A 19 28.23 21.24 29.88
C VAL A 19 28.57 19.88 29.27
N LEU A 20 27.99 18.81 29.82
CA LEU A 20 27.99 17.49 29.22
C LEU A 20 27.13 17.55 27.95
N THR A 21 27.77 17.77 26.80
CA THR A 21 27.15 17.54 25.49
C THR A 21 27.04 16.03 25.29
N ILE A 22 25.88 15.46 25.61
CA ILE A 22 25.55 14.09 25.21
C ILE A 22 25.30 14.11 23.70
N ILE A 23 26.33 13.75 22.94
CA ILE A 23 26.21 13.41 21.53
C ILE A 23 25.46 12.08 21.46
N TYR A 24 24.15 12.13 21.20
CA TYR A 24 23.41 10.96 20.74
C TYR A 24 23.83 10.67 19.30
N SER A 25 24.93 9.92 19.15
CA SER A 25 25.18 9.17 17.92
C SER A 25 24.10 8.08 17.85
N VAL A 26 23.01 8.35 17.11
CA VAL A 26 22.05 7.32 16.72
C VAL A 26 22.78 6.37 15.79
N ASN A 27 23.29 5.30 16.40
CA ASN A 27 23.85 4.17 15.69
C ASN A 27 22.66 3.44 15.05
N ILE A 28 22.43 3.67 13.76
CA ILE A 28 21.48 2.88 12.94
C ILE A 28 22.08 1.48 12.82
N LYS A 29 21.94 0.69 13.89
CA LYS A 29 22.14 -0.74 13.84
C LYS A 29 20.87 -1.35 13.29
N THR A 30 20.98 -1.77 12.02
CA THR A 30 20.37 -2.99 11.49
C THR A 30 18.89 -3.16 11.80
N LEU A 31 18.05 -2.75 10.84
CA LEU A 31 16.91 -3.58 10.45
C LEU A 31 17.46 -4.99 10.24
N ASN A 32 17.38 -5.81 11.27
CA ASN A 32 17.63 -7.23 11.13
C ASN A 32 16.62 -7.71 10.09
N TYR A 33 17.13 -8.14 8.94
CA TYR A 33 16.44 -9.10 8.10
C TYR A 33 15.98 -10.19 9.06
N VAL A 34 14.68 -10.22 9.35
CA VAL A 34 14.05 -11.42 9.88
C VAL A 34 14.36 -12.46 8.81
N SER A 35 15.21 -13.41 9.16
CA SER A 35 15.45 -14.59 8.34
C SER A 35 14.08 -15.10 7.96
N VAL A 36 13.83 -15.22 6.66
CA VAL A 36 12.80 -16.11 6.13
C VAL A 36 13.06 -17.43 6.85
N GLU A 37 12.25 -17.77 7.85
CA GLU A 37 12.24 -19.13 8.34
C GLU A 37 11.97 -19.95 7.10
N ASN A 38 12.97 -20.75 6.73
CA ASN A 38 12.77 -21.86 5.83
C ASN A 38 11.68 -22.69 6.49
N SER A 39 10.42 -22.47 6.09
CA SER A 39 9.31 -23.35 6.40
C SER A 39 9.51 -24.63 5.57
N SER A 40 10.58 -25.35 5.89
CA SER A 40 10.98 -26.61 5.27
C SER A 40 10.03 -27.76 5.60
N GLU A 41 8.88 -27.48 6.23
CA GLU A 41 7.90 -28.48 6.64
C GLU A 41 6.49 -28.30 6.06
N ASN A 42 6.20 -27.24 5.29
CA ASN A 42 4.93 -27.15 4.56
C ASN A 42 5.13 -27.50 3.06
N PRO A 43 4.78 -28.73 2.62
CA PRO A 43 5.15 -29.23 1.29
C PRO A 43 4.45 -28.53 0.12
N VAL A 44 3.47 -27.64 0.36
CA VAL A 44 2.75 -26.93 -0.72
C VAL A 44 2.69 -25.43 -0.46
N CYS A 45 3.78 -24.75 -0.82
CA CYS A 45 3.84 -23.30 -0.87
C CYS A 45 3.11 -22.77 -2.12
N LYS A 46 1.82 -22.42 -2.00
CA LYS A 46 0.94 -21.98 -3.09
C LYS A 46 0.07 -20.79 -2.66
N TRP A 47 -0.15 -19.84 -3.56
CA TRP A 47 -1.08 -18.70 -3.34
C TRP A 47 -2.04 -18.54 -4.54
N PRO A 48 -3.35 -18.26 -4.36
CA PRO A 48 -4.05 -18.17 -3.07
C PRO A 48 -4.05 -19.51 -2.33
N PRO A 49 -4.16 -19.49 -1.00
CA PRO A 49 -4.26 -20.70 -0.19
C PRO A 49 -5.49 -21.52 -0.56
N ARG A 50 -5.45 -22.85 -0.35
CA ARG A 50 -6.61 -23.72 -0.60
C ARG A 50 -7.71 -23.49 0.44
N THR A 51 -7.29 -23.39 1.70
CA THR A 51 -8.09 -22.96 2.84
C THR A 51 -7.23 -22.00 3.65
N VAL A 52 -7.86 -21.01 4.26
CA VAL A 52 -7.15 -19.99 5.04
C VAL A 52 -6.51 -20.64 6.27
N GLU A 53 -7.22 -21.56 6.90
CA GLU A 53 -6.82 -22.23 8.13
C GLU A 53 -5.56 -23.09 7.95
N GLU A 54 -5.44 -23.81 6.82
CA GLU A 54 -4.29 -24.69 6.58
C GLU A 54 -3.01 -23.92 6.20
N SER A 55 -3.15 -22.73 5.61
CA SER A 55 -2.03 -22.06 4.94
C SER A 55 -1.66 -20.71 5.54
N CYS A 56 -2.56 -20.08 6.30
CA CYS A 56 -2.36 -18.74 6.86
C CYS A 56 -2.53 -18.68 8.37
N GLN A 57 -3.12 -19.68 9.04
CA GLN A 57 -3.35 -19.59 10.49
C GLN A 57 -2.04 -19.46 11.28
N TRP A 58 -1.95 -18.44 12.12
CA TRP A 58 -0.78 -18.16 12.96
C TRP A 58 -1.24 -17.73 14.35
N GLU A 59 -0.90 -18.52 15.38
CA GLU A 59 -1.30 -18.28 16.77
C GLU A 59 -2.81 -17.98 16.91
N SER A 60 -3.17 -16.72 17.17
CA SER A 60 -4.55 -16.23 17.32
C SER A 60 -5.09 -15.44 16.12
N GLY A 61 -4.37 -15.42 14.98
CA GLY A 61 -4.73 -14.68 13.78
C GLY A 61 -4.28 -15.38 12.49
N PHE A 62 -3.99 -14.60 11.44
CA PHE A 62 -3.55 -15.12 10.15
C PHE A 62 -2.33 -14.38 9.61
N ASP A 63 -1.26 -15.10 9.29
CA ASP A 63 -0.15 -14.56 8.49
C ASP A 63 -0.52 -14.62 7.00
N ILE A 64 -0.68 -13.43 6.40
CA ILE A 64 -1.03 -13.28 4.98
C ILE A 64 0.20 -12.95 4.12
N SER A 65 1.40 -13.28 4.60
CA SER A 65 2.63 -13.22 3.79
C SER A 65 2.54 -14.20 2.63
N ILE A 66 3.01 -13.78 1.45
CA ILE A 66 2.98 -14.65 0.27
C ILE A 66 4.01 -15.75 0.48
N CYS A 67 3.58 -16.99 0.63
CA CYS A 67 4.51 -18.12 0.67
C CYS A 67 5.25 -18.21 -0.66
N VAL A 68 6.59 -18.30 -0.62
CA VAL A 68 7.43 -18.51 -1.81
C VAL A 68 8.48 -19.59 -1.56
N ARG A 69 8.72 -20.44 -2.56
CA ARG A 69 9.81 -21.43 -2.57
C ARG A 69 10.78 -21.11 -3.70
N LEU A 70 12.08 -21.03 -3.40
CA LEU A 70 13.12 -20.81 -4.41
C LEU A 70 13.43 -22.12 -5.17
N ASP A 71 13.69 -22.03 -6.48
CA ASP A 71 14.24 -23.15 -7.23
C ASP A 71 15.70 -23.39 -6.81
N ASN A 72 16.03 -24.62 -6.40
CA ASN A 72 17.37 -25.03 -5.97
C ASN A 72 18.44 -24.83 -7.06
N ASN A 73 18.04 -24.79 -8.34
CA ASN A 73 18.94 -24.60 -9.47
C ASN A 73 19.09 -23.13 -9.89
N THR A 74 18.33 -22.20 -9.30
CA THR A 74 18.60 -20.78 -9.49
C THR A 74 19.79 -20.37 -8.66
N PHE A 75 20.88 -19.96 -9.31
CA PHE A 75 21.85 -19.10 -8.66
C PHE A 75 21.08 -17.89 -8.12
N MET A 76 21.17 -17.62 -6.82
CA MET A 76 20.70 -16.38 -6.23
C MET A 76 21.33 -15.25 -7.06
N ASN A 77 20.56 -14.65 -7.97
CA ASN A 77 21.06 -13.58 -8.80
C ASN A 77 21.04 -12.32 -7.93
N GLU A 78 21.94 -12.28 -6.95
CA GLU A 78 22.13 -11.18 -5.99
C GLU A 78 22.72 -9.94 -6.65
N GLY A 79 23.18 -10.06 -7.90
CA GLY A 79 23.69 -8.94 -8.67
C GLY A 79 22.65 -7.84 -8.83
N VAL A 80 23.07 -6.60 -8.54
CA VAL A 80 22.27 -5.41 -8.83
C VAL A 80 22.01 -5.36 -10.33
N LYS A 81 20.74 -5.31 -10.73
CA LYS A 81 20.36 -5.22 -12.15
C LYS A 81 20.76 -3.86 -12.70
N LEU A 82 21.56 -3.86 -13.76
CA LEU A 82 22.01 -2.65 -14.44
C LEU A 82 21.25 -2.45 -15.75
N TYR A 83 20.95 -1.20 -16.06
CA TYR A 83 20.23 -0.77 -17.24
C TYR A 83 21.11 0.13 -18.10
N PRO A 84 21.34 -0.19 -19.39
CA PRO A 84 22.05 0.72 -20.28
C PRO A 84 21.36 2.07 -20.37
N LEU A 85 22.09 3.17 -20.24
CA LEU A 85 21.51 4.52 -20.29
C LEU A 85 20.76 4.79 -21.61
N GLU A 86 21.25 4.24 -22.72
CA GLU A 86 20.57 4.33 -24.03
C GLU A 86 19.18 3.67 -24.06
N SER A 87 18.93 2.67 -23.21
CA SER A 87 17.61 2.06 -23.09
C SER A 87 16.60 2.96 -22.36
N LEU A 88 17.10 3.87 -21.51
CA LEU A 88 16.30 4.71 -20.62
C LEU A 88 16.19 6.17 -21.09
N PHE A 89 17.19 6.68 -21.82
CA PHE A 89 17.27 8.08 -22.23
C PHE A 89 17.54 8.21 -23.74
N LYS A 90 16.86 9.16 -24.39
CA LYS A 90 17.11 9.50 -25.80
C LYS A 90 18.48 10.16 -25.94
N ASN A 91 19.22 9.79 -26.99
CA ASN A 91 20.55 10.32 -27.34
C ASN A 91 21.63 10.08 -26.27
N ALA A 92 21.43 9.14 -25.34
CA ALA A 92 22.52 8.64 -24.51
C ALA A 92 23.39 7.70 -25.36
N THR A 93 24.71 7.87 -25.30
CA THR A 93 25.70 7.12 -26.10
C THR A 93 26.56 6.18 -25.26
N SER A 94 26.21 6.01 -23.99
CA SER A 94 26.97 5.22 -23.03
C SER A 94 26.32 3.85 -22.82
N GLU A 95 27.11 2.79 -23.02
CA GLU A 95 26.74 1.43 -22.64
C GLU A 95 26.88 1.18 -21.13
N HIS A 96 27.39 2.15 -20.35
CA HIS A 96 27.48 2.01 -18.89
C HIS A 96 26.08 1.79 -18.32
N GLY A 97 25.92 0.65 -17.64
CA GLY A 97 24.70 0.28 -16.97
C GLY A 97 24.57 1.02 -15.64
N VAL A 98 23.37 1.53 -15.36
CA VAL A 98 23.02 2.14 -14.07
C VAL A 98 22.04 1.25 -13.32
N SER A 99 22.16 1.14 -12.00
CA SER A 99 21.16 0.49 -11.15
C SER A 99 19.94 1.39 -10.96
N PHE A 100 18.89 0.88 -10.29
CA PHE A 100 17.76 1.74 -9.90
C PHE A 100 18.20 2.83 -8.92
N GLU A 101 19.05 2.47 -7.96
CA GLU A 101 19.60 3.39 -6.97
C GLU A 101 20.41 4.52 -7.62
N ASP A 102 21.21 4.20 -8.66
CA ASP A 102 21.98 5.20 -9.41
C ASP A 102 21.08 6.20 -10.15
N LEU A 103 19.84 5.83 -10.52
CA LEU A 103 18.93 6.74 -11.23
C LEU A 103 18.63 8.01 -10.42
N ALA A 104 18.54 7.89 -9.09
CA ALA A 104 18.25 9.01 -8.21
C ALA A 104 19.34 10.10 -8.28
N GLU A 105 20.58 9.68 -8.53
CA GLU A 105 21.78 10.54 -8.55
C GLU A 105 22.10 11.11 -9.94
N LEU A 106 21.40 10.66 -10.99
CA LEU A 106 21.64 11.15 -12.35
C LEU A 106 21.31 12.65 -12.49
N PRO A 107 22.11 13.42 -13.26
CA PRO A 107 21.85 14.83 -13.51
C PRO A 107 20.42 15.09 -13.99
N ARG A 108 19.71 16.03 -13.35
CA ARG A 108 18.31 16.35 -13.68
C ARG A 108 18.10 16.78 -15.14
N SER A 109 19.13 17.34 -15.79
CA SER A 109 19.09 17.68 -17.22
C SER A 109 18.84 16.46 -18.13
N MET A 110 19.27 15.26 -17.73
CA MET A 110 19.04 14.02 -18.49
C MET A 110 17.56 13.62 -18.52
N TRP A 111 16.81 13.92 -17.46
CA TRP A 111 15.41 13.51 -17.30
C TRP A 111 14.46 14.15 -18.32
N THR A 112 14.88 15.24 -18.98
CA THR A 112 14.16 15.81 -20.13
C THR A 112 14.10 14.89 -21.35
N LYS A 113 15.01 13.91 -21.42
CA LYS A 113 15.16 12.95 -22.53
C LYS A 113 14.74 11.53 -22.16
N VAL A 114 14.20 11.32 -20.96
CA VAL A 114 13.79 9.99 -20.49
C VAL A 114 12.74 9.37 -21.42
N LYS A 115 12.80 8.05 -21.58
CA LYS A 115 11.87 7.25 -22.37
C LYS A 115 10.78 6.68 -21.46
N TYR A 116 9.54 7.09 -21.71
CA TYR A 116 8.35 6.54 -21.08
C TYR A 116 7.62 5.64 -22.10
N PRO A 117 7.18 4.42 -21.72
CA PRO A 117 7.13 3.86 -20.36
C PRO A 117 8.37 3.05 -19.94
N GLU A 118 9.44 3.04 -20.72
CA GLU A 118 10.62 2.19 -20.52
C GLU A 118 11.23 2.35 -19.12
N VAL A 119 11.37 3.59 -18.64
CA VAL A 119 11.94 3.86 -17.31
C VAL A 119 11.14 3.22 -16.17
N TYR A 120 9.83 3.04 -16.31
CA TYR A 120 9.02 2.43 -15.25
C TYR A 120 9.34 0.94 -15.03
N LYS A 121 9.94 0.27 -16.03
CA LYS A 121 10.34 -1.14 -15.89
C LYS A 121 11.44 -1.33 -14.84
N THR A 122 12.21 -0.28 -14.55
CA THR A 122 13.29 -0.33 -13.56
C THR A 122 12.77 -0.33 -12.12
N TYR A 123 11.48 -0.04 -11.89
CA TYR A 123 10.93 0.06 -10.54
C TYR A 123 11.13 -1.25 -9.77
N PRO A 124 11.72 -1.24 -8.57
CA PRO A 124 12.07 -2.47 -7.89
C PRO A 124 10.84 -3.28 -7.45
N GLN A 125 10.87 -4.60 -7.41
CA GLN A 125 11.91 -5.48 -7.95
C GLN A 125 11.61 -5.71 -9.45
N ASP A 126 12.61 -5.58 -10.32
CA ASP A 126 12.46 -5.87 -11.76
C ASP A 126 12.76 -7.35 -12.04
N VAL A 127 11.71 -8.16 -12.02
CA VAL A 127 11.70 -9.61 -12.22
C VAL A 127 10.62 -10.00 -13.23
N PRO A 128 10.67 -11.21 -13.83
CA PRO A 128 9.62 -11.71 -14.71
C PRO A 128 8.32 -12.02 -13.93
N LEU A 129 7.65 -10.97 -13.44
CA LEU A 129 6.59 -11.06 -12.43
C LEU A 129 5.40 -11.91 -12.90
N ARG A 130 5.02 -11.82 -14.19
CA ARG A 130 3.95 -12.65 -14.76
C ARG A 130 4.25 -14.14 -14.70
N GLN A 131 5.51 -14.54 -14.84
CA GLN A 131 5.92 -15.94 -14.75
C GLN A 131 5.94 -16.39 -13.28
N ILE A 132 6.52 -15.57 -12.41
CA ILE A 132 6.52 -15.78 -10.94
C ILE A 132 5.09 -15.98 -10.41
N VAL A 133 4.13 -15.13 -10.81
CA VAL A 133 2.72 -15.26 -10.44
C VAL A 133 2.15 -16.61 -10.87
N LYS A 134 2.41 -17.05 -12.12
CA LYS A 134 1.95 -18.35 -12.61
C LYS A 134 2.54 -19.50 -11.79
N ASP A 135 3.83 -19.41 -11.44
CA ASP A 135 4.53 -20.45 -10.70
C ASP A 135 4.03 -20.53 -9.25
N ILE A 136 3.86 -19.40 -8.56
CA ILE A 136 3.28 -19.34 -7.21
C ILE A 136 1.85 -19.89 -7.20
N LYS A 137 1.01 -19.51 -8.17
CA LYS A 137 -0.37 -20.04 -8.31
C LYS A 137 -0.40 -21.54 -8.59
N ALA A 138 0.65 -22.07 -9.22
CA ALA A 138 0.82 -23.49 -9.48
C ALA A 138 1.48 -24.26 -8.32
N GLY A 139 1.94 -23.58 -7.24
CA GLY A 139 2.72 -24.19 -6.16
C GLY A 139 4.14 -24.61 -6.57
N LYS A 140 4.65 -24.03 -7.66
CA LYS A 140 5.99 -24.30 -8.20
C LYS A 140 7.03 -23.40 -7.53
N PRO A 141 8.31 -23.82 -7.50
CA PRO A 141 9.38 -22.91 -7.11
C PRO A 141 9.46 -21.72 -8.08
N VAL A 142 9.97 -20.60 -7.59
CA VAL A 142 10.21 -19.39 -8.37
C VAL A 142 11.71 -19.15 -8.55
N SER A 143 12.05 -18.32 -9.53
CA SER A 143 13.44 -17.96 -9.81
C SER A 143 13.97 -16.78 -8.98
N PHE A 144 13.12 -16.08 -8.23
CA PHE A 144 13.50 -14.92 -7.41
C PHE A 144 12.69 -14.90 -6.11
N ILE A 145 13.35 -14.67 -4.97
CA ILE A 145 12.67 -14.38 -3.71
C ILE A 145 12.10 -12.95 -3.73
N PRO A 146 10.90 -12.71 -3.16
CA PRO A 146 10.32 -11.38 -3.05
C PRO A 146 11.07 -10.52 -2.03
N LYS A 147 11.52 -9.33 -2.44
CA LYS A 147 12.18 -8.36 -1.54
C LYS A 147 11.21 -7.51 -0.71
N TYR A 148 9.92 -7.53 -1.03
CA TYR A 148 8.89 -6.67 -0.41
C TYR A 148 7.75 -7.51 0.17
N ASN A 149 8.03 -8.75 0.55
CA ASN A 149 7.06 -9.59 1.25
C ASN A 149 7.14 -9.37 2.76
N PHE A 150 6.89 -8.15 3.23
CA PHE A 150 6.95 -7.87 4.66
C PHE A 150 5.86 -8.70 5.39
N PRO A 151 6.17 -9.23 6.59
CA PRO A 151 5.19 -9.91 7.42
C PRO A 151 4.00 -8.99 7.71
N ILE A 152 2.79 -9.50 7.49
CA ILE A 152 1.54 -8.83 7.84
C ILE A 152 0.62 -9.88 8.44
N ARG A 153 0.16 -9.64 9.66
CA ARG A 153 -0.75 -10.53 10.38
C ARG A 153 -2.11 -9.87 10.49
N LEU A 154 -3.14 -10.58 10.06
CA LEU A 154 -4.53 -10.25 10.35
C LEU A 154 -4.84 -10.67 11.79
N LEU A 155 -5.19 -9.68 12.59
CA LEU A 155 -5.58 -9.86 13.99
C LEU A 155 -7.08 -10.14 14.11
N VAL A 156 -7.88 -9.54 13.23
CA VAL A 156 -9.34 -9.70 13.16
C VAL A 156 -9.76 -9.72 11.70
N THR A 157 -10.75 -10.55 11.38
CA THR A 157 -11.44 -10.58 10.08
C THR A 157 -12.91 -10.87 10.28
N SER A 158 -13.74 -10.45 9.32
CA SER A 158 -15.17 -10.78 9.27
C SER A 158 -15.39 -12.29 9.17
N LYS A 159 -16.41 -12.79 9.86
CA LYS A 159 -16.91 -14.17 9.80
C LYS A 159 -18.07 -14.33 8.82
N SER A 160 -18.70 -13.24 8.39
CA SER A 160 -19.85 -13.23 7.48
C SER A 160 -19.45 -12.86 6.05
N VAL A 161 -18.52 -11.93 5.85
CA VAL A 161 -18.02 -11.55 4.53
C VAL A 161 -16.84 -12.45 4.16
N CYS A 162 -16.89 -13.03 2.96
CA CYS A 162 -15.84 -13.91 2.46
C CYS A 162 -15.52 -15.14 3.34
N HIS A 163 -16.53 -15.69 4.02
CA HIS A 163 -16.40 -17.00 4.67
C HIS A 163 -16.60 -18.13 3.66
N ALA A 164 -16.19 -19.35 4.04
CA ALA A 164 -16.30 -20.54 3.20
C ALA A 164 -17.74 -20.76 2.70
N GLY A 165 -17.92 -20.73 1.38
CA GLY A 165 -19.22 -20.93 0.72
C GLY A 165 -20.05 -19.66 0.51
N SER A 166 -19.64 -18.51 1.07
CA SER A 166 -20.29 -17.23 0.77
C SER A 166 -20.08 -16.83 -0.70
N LYS A 167 -21.12 -16.23 -1.30
CA LYS A 167 -21.07 -15.72 -2.68
C LYS A 167 -21.54 -14.28 -2.69
N HIS A 168 -20.81 -13.38 -3.33
CA HIS A 168 -21.12 -11.95 -3.35
C HIS A 168 -21.17 -11.42 -4.78
N ASP A 169 -22.16 -10.59 -5.07
CA ASP A 169 -22.15 -9.81 -6.32
C ASP A 169 -21.12 -8.68 -6.22
N LEU A 170 -20.96 -8.11 -5.03
CA LEU A 170 -20.02 -7.04 -4.72
C LEU A 170 -19.41 -7.24 -3.34
N VAL A 171 -18.09 -7.19 -3.23
CA VAL A 171 -17.39 -7.06 -1.94
C VAL A 171 -16.73 -5.70 -1.87
N LEU A 172 -17.12 -4.90 -0.88
CA LEU A 172 -16.53 -3.59 -0.60
C LEU A 172 -15.47 -3.71 0.50
N VAL A 173 -14.28 -3.15 0.27
CA VAL A 173 -13.23 -3.01 1.29
C VAL A 173 -13.00 -1.53 1.53
N ILE A 174 -13.52 -1.02 2.64
CA ILE A 174 -13.53 0.39 2.99
C ILE A 174 -12.25 0.71 3.78
N LYS A 175 -11.37 1.52 3.20
CA LYS A 175 -10.19 2.04 3.91
C LYS A 175 -10.67 3.08 4.93
N SER A 176 -10.52 2.77 6.22
CA SER A 176 -10.93 3.66 7.31
C SER A 176 -9.81 3.79 8.34
N SER A 177 -9.66 4.95 8.96
CA SER A 177 -8.70 5.15 10.05
C SER A 177 -9.26 4.61 11.37
N VAL A 178 -8.41 4.07 12.24
CA VAL A 178 -8.79 3.60 13.59
C VAL A 178 -9.58 4.62 14.41
N PHE A 179 -9.42 5.93 14.13
CA PHE A 179 -10.10 7.02 14.84
C PHE A 179 -11.46 7.44 14.26
N ARG A 180 -11.94 6.83 13.16
CA ARG A 180 -13.15 7.29 12.42
C ARG A 180 -14.40 6.43 12.67
N TRP A 181 -14.66 6.06 13.93
CA TRP A 181 -15.82 5.23 14.31
C TRP A 181 -17.17 5.81 13.84
N ASP A 182 -17.38 7.12 13.98
CA ASP A 182 -18.64 7.77 13.56
C ASP A 182 -18.86 7.71 12.04
N ILE A 183 -17.77 7.75 11.26
CA ILE A 183 -17.82 7.65 9.80
C ILE A 183 -18.18 6.23 9.39
N ARG A 184 -17.62 5.21 10.07
CA ARG A 184 -18.01 3.81 9.87
C ARG A 184 -19.47 3.58 10.21
N ASN A 185 -19.96 4.13 11.33
CA ASN A 185 -21.39 4.06 11.69
C ASN A 185 -22.30 4.73 10.65
N SER A 186 -21.93 5.91 10.15
CA SER A 186 -22.64 6.57 9.04
C SER A 186 -22.63 5.72 7.77
N PHE A 187 -21.52 5.04 7.46
CA PHE A 187 -21.43 4.15 6.31
C PHE A 187 -22.31 2.91 6.47
N ARG A 188 -22.34 2.29 7.66
CA ARG A 188 -23.24 1.16 7.97
C ARG A 188 -24.71 1.54 7.74
N GLU A 189 -25.14 2.71 8.24
CA GLU A 189 -26.52 3.18 8.04
C GLU A 189 -26.82 3.45 6.56
N PHE A 190 -25.89 4.06 5.83
CA PHE A 190 -26.01 4.25 4.39
C PHE A 190 -26.19 2.91 3.66
N MET A 191 -25.33 1.92 3.93
CA MET A 191 -25.41 0.61 3.28
C MET A 191 -26.68 -0.14 3.64
N ARG A 192 -27.20 0.01 4.86
CA ARG A 192 -28.49 -0.55 5.27
C ARG A 192 -29.63 -0.02 4.39
N LEU A 193 -29.62 1.28 4.10
CA LEU A 193 -30.61 1.92 3.23
C LEU A 193 -30.42 1.54 1.75
N GLU A 194 -29.19 1.55 1.25
CA GLU A 194 -28.90 1.17 -0.14
C GLU A 194 -29.22 -0.30 -0.42
N ASN A 195 -28.89 -1.21 0.49
CA ASN A 195 -29.26 -2.63 0.35
C ASN A 195 -30.78 -2.82 0.35
N LYS A 196 -31.54 -2.01 1.11
CA LYS A 196 -33.01 -2.02 1.04
C LYS A 196 -33.52 -1.49 -0.30
N ARG A 197 -32.83 -0.53 -0.90
CA ARG A 197 -33.18 0.05 -2.21
C ARG A 197 -32.86 -0.90 -3.37
N TYR A 198 -31.77 -1.66 -3.27
CA TYR A 198 -31.29 -2.60 -4.28
C TYR A 198 -31.02 -4.01 -3.70
N PRO A 199 -32.06 -4.73 -3.25
CA PRO A 199 -31.90 -6.03 -2.60
C PRO A 199 -31.48 -7.17 -3.55
N SER A 200 -31.46 -6.91 -4.87
CA SER A 200 -31.04 -7.88 -5.88
C SER A 200 -29.53 -8.09 -5.94
N LEU A 201 -28.74 -7.20 -5.35
CA LEU A 201 -27.29 -7.35 -5.23
C LEU A 201 -26.95 -7.90 -3.86
N ASN A 202 -26.26 -9.04 -3.80
CA ASN A 202 -25.65 -9.50 -2.57
C ASN A 202 -24.34 -8.77 -2.32
N VAL A 203 -24.37 -7.80 -1.39
CA VAL A 203 -23.23 -6.94 -1.07
C VAL A 203 -22.66 -7.30 0.30
N GLY A 204 -21.40 -7.71 0.32
CA GLY A 204 -20.59 -7.78 1.54
C GLY A 204 -19.70 -6.54 1.67
N TYR A 205 -19.49 -6.03 2.87
CA TYR A 205 -18.51 -4.96 3.09
C TYR A 205 -17.74 -5.14 4.39
N VAL A 206 -16.49 -4.70 4.38
CA VAL A 206 -15.61 -4.66 5.57
C VAL A 206 -14.86 -3.33 5.62
N PHE A 207 -14.54 -2.86 6.82
CA PHE A 207 -13.60 -1.76 7.05
C PHE A 207 -12.20 -2.33 7.31
N SER A 208 -11.23 -1.82 6.56
CA SER A 208 -9.83 -2.16 6.69
C SER A 208 -9.10 -1.13 7.55
N VAL A 209 -8.54 -1.60 8.66
CA VAL A 209 -7.86 -0.81 9.68
C VAL A 209 -6.52 -1.45 10.07
N GLY A 210 -5.60 -0.64 10.59
CA GLY A 210 -4.39 -1.13 11.25
C GLY A 210 -4.54 -1.07 12.78
N ILE A 211 -3.41 -0.93 13.47
CA ILE A 211 -3.34 -0.63 14.91
C ILE A 211 -3.01 0.85 15.14
N PRO A 212 -3.46 1.47 16.25
CA PRO A 212 -3.17 2.87 16.54
C PRO A 212 -1.68 3.11 16.80
N ARG A 213 -1.21 4.26 16.32
CA ARG A 213 0.13 4.78 16.62
C ARG A 213 0.29 5.01 18.11
N GLN A 214 1.38 4.49 18.67
CA GLN A 214 1.69 4.67 20.09
C GLN A 214 2.20 6.09 20.39
N HIS A 215 3.19 6.55 19.62
CA HIS A 215 3.87 7.83 19.85
C HIS A 215 4.32 8.51 18.55
N GLY A 216 4.59 9.80 18.61
CA GLY A 216 5.19 10.61 17.55
C GLY A 216 4.21 11.51 16.79
N GLY A 217 2.94 11.53 17.20
CA GLY A 217 1.91 12.43 16.69
C GLY A 217 1.88 12.53 15.17
N ARG A 218 1.78 13.77 14.66
CA ARG A 218 1.69 14.05 13.21
C ARG A 218 3.02 14.10 12.46
N LEU A 219 4.15 13.82 13.12
CA LEU A 219 5.48 13.98 12.54
C LEU A 219 6.03 12.66 12.00
N PHE A 220 6.59 12.72 10.80
CA PHE A 220 7.15 11.56 10.10
C PHE A 220 8.51 11.93 9.52
N ASN A 221 9.45 10.97 9.48
CA ASN A 221 10.68 11.13 8.73
C ASN A 221 10.55 10.40 7.39
N ARG A 222 10.80 11.09 6.30
CA ARG A 222 10.81 10.54 4.95
C ARG A 222 12.03 11.01 4.20
N ASP A 223 12.93 10.07 3.91
CA ASP A 223 14.21 10.33 3.23
C ASP A 223 15.02 11.48 3.88
N GLY A 224 15.07 11.49 5.22
CA GLY A 224 15.76 12.54 5.99
C GLY A 224 14.96 13.82 6.19
N HIS A 225 13.78 13.95 5.58
CA HIS A 225 12.90 15.10 5.75
C HIS A 225 11.85 14.86 6.83
N VAL A 226 11.74 15.81 7.77
CA VAL A 226 10.65 15.80 8.75
C VAL A 226 9.40 16.37 8.08
N MET A 227 8.43 15.49 7.85
CA MET A 227 7.14 15.76 7.26
C MET A 227 6.11 16.05 8.36
N ASN A 228 5.29 17.09 8.16
CA ASN A 228 4.14 17.39 9.01
C ASN A 228 2.86 16.95 8.30
N LEU A 229 2.16 15.95 8.84
CA LEU A 229 0.85 15.53 8.32
C LEU A 229 -0.22 16.55 8.76
N THR A 230 -0.66 17.38 7.83
CA THR A 230 -1.69 18.40 8.08
C THR A 230 -3.10 17.86 7.91
N GLY A 231 -4.08 18.51 8.55
CA GLY A 231 -5.49 18.21 8.41
C GLY A 231 -5.98 17.11 9.36
N PRO A 232 -7.21 16.63 9.18
CA PRO A 232 -7.89 15.77 10.16
C PRO A 232 -7.10 14.52 10.54
N ASP A 233 -6.44 13.88 9.58
CA ASP A 233 -5.63 12.67 9.80
C ASP A 233 -4.47 12.94 10.78
N GLY A 234 -3.79 14.08 10.65
CA GLY A 234 -2.68 14.45 11.53
C GLY A 234 -3.16 15.02 12.86
N ASP A 235 -4.29 15.74 12.86
CA ASP A 235 -4.89 16.27 14.09
C ASP A 235 -5.31 15.16 15.05
N GLN A 236 -5.83 14.04 14.52
CA GLN A 236 -6.17 12.86 15.31
C GLN A 236 -4.93 12.18 15.88
N LEU A 237 -3.85 12.03 15.11
CA LEU A 237 -2.60 11.47 15.62
C LEU A 237 -2.02 12.29 16.77
N GLU A 238 -2.12 13.62 16.69
CA GLU A 238 -1.69 14.51 17.78
C GLU A 238 -2.57 14.38 19.02
N ALA A 239 -3.90 14.36 18.84
CA ALA A 239 -4.86 14.31 19.94
C ALA A 239 -4.82 13.00 20.74
N PHE A 240 -4.38 11.91 20.10
CA PHE A 240 -4.28 10.57 20.69
C PHE A 240 -2.83 10.09 20.89
N ASP A 241 -1.83 10.99 20.81
CA ASP A 241 -0.44 10.63 21.09
C ASP A 241 -0.29 10.08 22.52
N GLY A 242 0.31 8.88 22.66
CA GLY A 242 0.40 8.18 23.94
C GLY A 242 -0.91 7.56 24.45
N ARG A 243 -2.01 7.62 23.69
CA ARG A 243 -3.34 7.11 24.06
C ARG A 243 -3.80 5.94 23.20
N ALA A 244 -2.87 5.18 22.62
CA ALA A 244 -3.17 4.02 21.79
C ALA A 244 -4.06 2.97 22.48
N ALA A 245 -3.91 2.77 23.80
CA ALA A 245 -4.73 1.82 24.55
C ALA A 245 -6.22 2.17 24.56
N GLU A 246 -6.56 3.46 24.70
CA GLU A 246 -7.96 3.92 24.65
C GLU A 246 -8.56 3.73 23.25
N VAL A 247 -7.77 3.99 22.20
CA VAL A 247 -8.20 3.81 20.81
C VAL A 247 -8.45 2.33 20.52
N MET A 248 -7.57 1.46 21.02
CA MET A 248 -7.74 0.00 20.93
C MET A 248 -8.98 -0.49 21.70
N GLU A 249 -9.25 0.04 22.88
CA GLU A 249 -10.44 -0.31 23.66
C GLU A 249 -11.72 -0.03 22.86
N LYS A 250 -11.87 1.18 22.32
CA LYS A 250 -13.01 1.55 21.47
C LYS A 250 -13.12 0.71 20.20
N LEU A 251 -11.99 0.40 19.57
CA LEU A 251 -11.98 -0.45 18.39
C LEU A 251 -12.40 -1.89 18.73
N ASN A 252 -11.97 -2.44 19.86
CA ASN A 252 -12.37 -3.76 20.33
C ASN A 252 -13.87 -3.83 20.67
N GLU A 253 -14.43 -2.77 21.27
CA GLU A 253 -15.88 -2.66 21.46
C GLU A 253 -16.63 -2.69 20.12
N GLU A 254 -16.15 -1.92 19.14
CA GLU A 254 -16.73 -1.92 17.80
C GLU A 254 -16.67 -3.30 17.13
N ILE A 255 -15.52 -3.97 17.21
CA ILE A 255 -15.30 -5.34 16.70
C ILE A 255 -16.24 -6.34 17.38
N ALA A 256 -16.50 -6.20 18.68
CA ALA A 256 -17.40 -7.08 19.41
C ALA A 256 -18.87 -6.90 18.98
N ILE A 257 -19.24 -5.70 18.53
CA ILE A 257 -20.61 -5.36 18.11
C ILE A 257 -20.83 -5.63 16.62
N HIS A 258 -19.81 -5.42 15.79
CA HIS A 258 -19.88 -5.47 14.33
C HIS A 258 -18.91 -6.48 13.72
N ASP A 259 -19.42 -7.38 12.87
CA ASP A 259 -18.64 -8.38 12.14
C ASP A 259 -18.12 -7.86 10.78
N ASP A 260 -17.68 -6.60 10.74
CA ASP A 260 -17.29 -5.90 9.51
C ASP A 260 -15.90 -5.25 9.59
N ILE A 261 -15.03 -5.69 10.50
CA ILE A 261 -13.65 -5.19 10.61
C ILE A 261 -12.64 -6.23 10.09
N VAL A 262 -11.70 -5.76 9.28
CA VAL A 262 -10.43 -6.44 8.95
C VAL A 262 -9.30 -5.60 9.53
N MET A 263 -8.65 -6.11 10.57
CA MET A 263 -7.57 -5.42 11.28
C MET A 263 -6.26 -6.16 11.11
N ALA A 264 -5.20 -5.45 10.75
CA ALA A 264 -3.84 -6.01 10.67
C ALA A 264 -2.82 -5.26 11.54
N ASP A 265 -1.66 -5.87 11.74
CA ASP A 265 -0.63 -5.47 12.70
C ASP A 265 0.34 -4.36 12.24
N TYR A 266 -0.10 -3.45 11.36
CA TYR A 266 0.66 -2.26 10.97
C TYR A 266 0.09 -0.99 11.61
N GLU A 267 0.95 -0.01 11.87
CA GLU A 267 0.52 1.28 12.38
C GLU A 267 -0.37 2.03 11.37
N ASP A 268 -1.61 2.32 11.75
CA ASP A 268 -2.62 2.92 10.87
C ASP A 268 -2.41 4.43 10.74
N THR A 269 -1.58 4.80 9.76
CA THR A 269 -1.31 6.19 9.40
C THR A 269 -1.43 6.39 7.91
N TYR A 270 -1.60 7.66 7.49
CA TYR A 270 -1.63 8.01 6.07
C TYR A 270 -0.41 7.49 5.30
N TYR A 271 0.80 7.61 5.86
CA TYR A 271 2.02 7.16 5.19
C TYR A 271 2.19 5.63 5.17
N ASN A 272 1.37 4.89 5.91
CA ASN A 272 1.27 3.43 5.89
C ASN A 272 0.05 2.92 5.13
N LEU A 273 -0.67 3.77 4.38
CA LEU A 273 -1.81 3.34 3.53
C LEU A 273 -1.45 2.21 2.56
N THR A 274 -0.18 2.10 2.18
CA THR A 274 0.28 1.02 1.30
C THR A 274 0.30 -0.32 2.01
N PHE A 275 0.62 -0.40 3.31
CA PHE A 275 0.44 -1.64 4.09
C PHE A 275 -1.04 -2.04 4.16
N LYS A 276 -1.94 -1.07 4.34
CA LYS A 276 -3.40 -1.29 4.29
C LYS A 276 -3.84 -1.83 2.94
N THR A 277 -3.34 -1.26 1.86
CA THR A 277 -3.66 -1.69 0.50
C THR A 277 -3.13 -3.10 0.19
N VAL A 278 -1.90 -3.40 0.58
CA VAL A 278 -1.31 -4.74 0.46
C VAL A 278 -2.14 -5.76 1.24
N THR A 279 -2.53 -5.41 2.47
CA THR A 279 -3.44 -6.20 3.32
C THR A 279 -4.75 -6.48 2.60
N ASN A 280 -5.39 -5.46 2.01
CA ASN A 280 -6.67 -5.60 1.32
C ASN A 280 -6.59 -6.60 0.16
N TYR A 281 -5.58 -6.48 -0.71
CA TYR A 281 -5.43 -7.40 -1.84
C TYR A 281 -5.14 -8.84 -1.40
N ARG A 282 -4.29 -9.02 -0.38
CA ARG A 282 -3.99 -10.34 0.18
C ARG A 282 -5.21 -10.94 0.87
N TRP A 283 -5.97 -10.16 1.63
CA TRP A 283 -7.24 -10.60 2.25
C TRP A 283 -8.28 -10.99 1.19
N MET A 284 -8.51 -10.14 0.18
CA MET A 284 -9.44 -10.48 -0.91
C MET A 284 -9.04 -11.77 -1.64
N SER A 285 -7.74 -11.97 -1.87
CA SER A 285 -7.21 -13.17 -2.53
C SER A 285 -7.34 -14.43 -1.69
N ALA A 286 -6.98 -14.37 -0.40
CA ALA A 286 -6.96 -15.53 0.48
C ALA A 286 -8.34 -15.95 0.99
N PHE A 287 -9.23 -14.98 1.29
CA PHE A 287 -10.47 -15.26 2.01
C PHE A 287 -11.68 -15.37 1.08
N CYS A 288 -11.78 -14.52 0.05
CA CYS A 288 -13.01 -14.41 -0.72
C CYS A 288 -13.17 -15.46 -1.83
N GLY A 289 -12.07 -15.93 -2.43
CA GLY A 289 -12.09 -16.81 -3.60
C GLY A 289 -12.63 -16.13 -4.86
N ALA A 290 -11.81 -16.00 -5.90
CA ALA A 290 -12.15 -15.27 -7.13
C ALA A 290 -13.38 -15.79 -7.91
N GLU A 291 -13.85 -17.00 -7.65
CA GLU A 291 -15.07 -17.55 -8.28
C GLU A 291 -16.35 -17.22 -7.50
N ASN A 292 -16.23 -16.83 -6.23
CA ASN A 292 -17.38 -16.54 -5.36
C ASN A 292 -17.78 -15.07 -5.39
N VAL A 293 -16.96 -14.20 -6.00
CA VAL A 293 -17.17 -12.76 -6.05
C VAL A 293 -17.24 -12.30 -7.50
N LYS A 294 -18.29 -11.56 -7.88
CA LYS A 294 -18.41 -11.00 -9.24
C LYS A 294 -17.63 -9.70 -9.44
N LEU A 295 -17.49 -8.92 -8.38
CA LEU A 295 -16.78 -7.64 -8.36
C LEU A 295 -16.25 -7.33 -6.96
N PHE A 296 -15.02 -6.81 -6.89
CA PHE A 296 -14.50 -6.18 -5.68
C PHE A 296 -14.47 -4.66 -5.88
N MET A 297 -14.57 -3.91 -4.79
CA MET A 297 -14.30 -2.48 -4.80
C MET A 297 -13.58 -2.08 -3.51
N THR A 298 -12.45 -1.40 -3.65
CA THR A 298 -11.81 -0.70 -2.53
C THR A 298 -12.22 0.76 -2.57
N MET A 299 -12.53 1.40 -1.44
CA MET A 299 -12.84 2.83 -1.40
C MET A 299 -12.50 3.49 -0.05
N ASP A 300 -12.39 4.81 -0.02
CA ASP A 300 -12.23 5.59 1.20
C ASP A 300 -13.56 5.74 1.97
N ASP A 301 -13.47 5.87 3.30
CA ASP A 301 -14.62 5.93 4.20
C ASP A 301 -15.45 7.24 4.14
N ASP A 302 -14.92 8.27 3.49
CA ASP A 302 -15.62 9.53 3.20
C ASP A 302 -16.44 9.50 1.89
N HIS A 303 -16.33 8.43 1.10
CA HIS A 303 -17.10 8.20 -0.11
C HIS A 303 -18.30 7.27 0.12
N ARG A 304 -19.25 7.29 -0.79
CA ARG A 304 -20.44 6.41 -0.82
C ARG A 304 -20.63 5.83 -2.22
N VAL A 305 -21.40 4.74 -2.32
CA VAL A 305 -21.58 3.99 -3.56
C VAL A 305 -23.06 3.79 -3.90
N ASN A 306 -23.44 4.05 -5.15
CA ASN A 306 -24.78 3.83 -5.68
C ASN A 306 -24.90 2.41 -6.26
N LEU A 307 -25.63 1.53 -5.58
CA LEU A 307 -25.73 0.11 -5.98
C LEU A 307 -26.43 -0.09 -7.33
N SER A 308 -27.37 0.79 -7.69
CA SER A 308 -28.03 0.77 -9.02
C SER A 308 -27.04 0.97 -10.16
N MET A 309 -26.07 1.84 -9.95
CA MET A 309 -25.07 2.16 -10.96
C MET A 309 -24.00 1.07 -11.04
N VAL A 310 -23.69 0.41 -9.93
CA VAL A 310 -22.83 -0.80 -9.93
C VAL A 310 -23.48 -1.93 -10.73
N ASP A 311 -24.78 -2.18 -10.54
CA ASP A 311 -25.53 -3.15 -11.35
C ASP A 311 -25.53 -2.77 -12.84
N ALA A 312 -25.81 -1.50 -13.16
CA ALA A 312 -25.73 -0.99 -14.54
C ALA A 312 -24.32 -1.15 -15.14
N PHE A 313 -23.27 -0.93 -14.36
CA PHE A 313 -21.89 -1.18 -14.76
C PHE A 313 -21.65 -2.66 -15.06
N MET A 314 -22.10 -3.57 -14.20
CA MET A 314 -21.94 -5.01 -14.42
C MET A 314 -22.67 -5.49 -15.67
N LYS A 315 -23.84 -4.91 -16.00
CA LYS A 315 -24.58 -5.20 -17.24
C LYS A 315 -23.93 -4.61 -18.48
N ARG A 316 -23.32 -3.43 -18.37
CA ARG A 316 -22.68 -2.71 -19.48
C ARG A 316 -21.32 -3.28 -19.86
N ILE A 317 -20.50 -3.69 -18.89
CA ILE A 317 -19.14 -4.17 -19.13
C ILE A 317 -19.14 -5.68 -19.38
N PRO A 318 -18.58 -6.17 -20.50
CA PRO A 318 -18.48 -7.60 -20.77
C PRO A 318 -17.76 -8.35 -19.66
N GLU A 319 -18.27 -9.54 -19.29
CA GLU A 319 -17.77 -10.33 -18.16
C GLU A 319 -16.25 -10.55 -18.21
N LYS A 320 -15.71 -10.96 -19.37
CA LYS A 320 -14.27 -11.16 -19.54
C LYS A 320 -13.46 -9.89 -19.24
N LYS A 321 -13.95 -8.73 -19.70
CA LYS A 321 -13.30 -7.44 -19.44
C LYS A 321 -13.39 -7.09 -17.96
N ARG A 322 -14.57 -7.25 -17.35
CA ARG A 322 -14.79 -7.00 -15.92
C ARG A 322 -13.91 -7.90 -15.04
N ARG A 323 -13.76 -9.17 -15.39
CA ARG A 323 -13.01 -10.17 -14.62
C ARG A 323 -11.50 -9.92 -14.59
N TYR A 324 -10.92 -9.45 -15.70
CA TYR A 324 -9.46 -9.36 -15.89
C TYR A 324 -8.92 -7.93 -15.96
N SER A 325 -9.64 -6.96 -15.42
CA SER A 325 -9.24 -5.54 -15.43
C SER A 325 -9.62 -4.82 -14.14
N THR A 326 -9.08 -3.63 -13.94
CA THR A 326 -9.52 -2.71 -12.88
C THR A 326 -10.12 -1.44 -13.49
N PHE A 327 -11.00 -0.77 -12.75
CA PHE A 327 -11.74 0.41 -13.21
C PHE A 327 -11.80 1.47 -12.13
N GLY A 328 -11.80 2.74 -12.53
CA GLY A 328 -11.87 3.89 -11.63
C GLY A 328 -11.52 5.17 -12.39
N TYR A 329 -11.28 6.27 -11.69
CA TYR A 329 -10.79 7.48 -12.34
C TYR A 329 -9.28 7.40 -12.58
N ILE A 330 -8.84 7.50 -13.84
CA ILE A 330 -7.42 7.38 -14.21
C ILE A 330 -6.71 8.73 -14.10
N ALA A 331 -5.70 8.78 -13.23
CA ALA A 331 -4.70 9.85 -13.21
C ALA A 331 -3.64 9.61 -14.31
N ASN A 332 -3.74 10.32 -15.44
CA ASN A 332 -2.88 10.10 -16.61
C ASN A 332 -1.59 10.95 -16.64
N TYR A 333 -1.57 12.04 -15.89
CA TYR A 333 -0.58 13.12 -16.06
C TYR A 333 0.01 13.63 -14.75
N ASP A 334 -0.27 12.95 -13.63
CA ASP A 334 0.24 13.36 -12.34
C ASP A 334 1.77 13.31 -12.32
N LEU A 335 2.35 14.30 -11.64
CA LEU A 335 3.79 14.44 -11.47
C LEU A 335 4.20 13.99 -10.07
N ALA A 336 5.45 13.55 -9.93
CA ALA A 336 6.06 13.31 -8.64
C ALA A 336 6.12 14.64 -7.86
N TYR A 337 5.46 14.71 -6.71
CA TYR A 337 5.56 15.89 -5.86
C TYR A 337 6.92 15.93 -5.16
N ARG A 338 7.78 16.88 -5.52
CA ARG A 338 9.17 16.96 -5.03
C ARG A 338 9.36 17.80 -3.76
N SER A 339 8.27 18.32 -3.19
CA SER A 339 8.35 19.18 -2.01
C SER A 339 8.07 18.40 -0.72
N PRO A 340 9.02 18.35 0.24
CA PRO A 340 8.80 17.73 1.56
C PRO A 340 7.82 18.50 2.46
N LEU A 341 7.27 19.63 1.99
CA LEU A 341 6.22 20.36 2.71
C LEU A 341 4.81 19.87 2.35
N LYS A 342 4.69 18.89 1.44
CA LYS A 342 3.42 18.40 0.94
C LYS A 342 3.21 16.94 1.34
N LYS A 343 1.95 16.59 1.67
CA LYS A 343 1.50 15.25 2.04
C LYS A 343 1.93 14.15 1.05
N TRP A 344 2.07 14.48 -0.23
CA TRP A 344 2.40 13.54 -1.31
C TRP A 344 3.86 13.57 -1.74
N PHE A 345 4.77 14.08 -0.90
CA PHE A 345 6.20 14.13 -1.22
C PHE A 345 6.74 12.78 -1.67
N LEU A 346 7.49 12.79 -2.77
CA LEU A 346 8.19 11.65 -3.35
C LEU A 346 9.63 12.06 -3.63
N SER A 347 10.57 11.41 -2.94
CA SER A 347 11.99 11.64 -3.20
C SER A 347 12.44 10.96 -4.50
N TYR A 348 13.63 11.35 -4.98
CA TYR A 348 14.20 10.71 -6.17
C TYR A 348 14.67 9.27 -5.89
N SER A 349 15.01 8.93 -4.64
CA SER A 349 15.40 7.57 -4.25
C SER A 349 14.20 6.59 -4.21
N GLU A 350 12.99 7.14 -4.08
CA GLU A 350 11.73 6.40 -4.16
C GLU A 350 11.20 6.32 -5.59
N PHE A 351 11.13 7.47 -6.28
CA PHE A 351 10.65 7.60 -7.66
C PHE A 351 11.54 8.56 -8.45
N PRO A 352 12.55 8.07 -9.20
CA PRO A 352 13.52 8.91 -9.90
C PRO A 352 12.91 9.81 -11.00
N TRP A 353 11.82 9.36 -11.63
CA TRP A 353 11.13 10.02 -12.74
C TRP A 353 10.08 11.03 -12.27
N ASP A 354 9.86 12.06 -13.09
CA ASP A 354 8.97 13.17 -12.76
C ASP A 354 7.51 12.93 -13.13
N LYS A 355 7.22 12.10 -14.13
CA LYS A 355 5.84 11.76 -14.52
C LYS A 355 5.47 10.40 -13.95
N MET A 356 4.32 10.27 -13.30
CA MET A 356 3.85 8.98 -12.79
C MET A 356 3.29 8.12 -13.93
N TYR A 357 3.43 6.79 -13.79
CA TYR A 357 2.71 5.85 -14.67
C TYR A 357 1.20 5.97 -14.40
N PRO A 358 0.32 5.91 -15.41
CA PRO A 358 -1.12 6.01 -15.20
C PRO A 358 -1.65 5.03 -14.15
N TYR A 359 -2.46 5.52 -13.23
CA TYR A 359 -3.01 4.75 -12.11
C TYR A 359 -4.46 5.16 -11.84
N LEU A 360 -5.21 4.30 -11.13
CA LEU A 360 -6.55 4.62 -10.66
C LEU A 360 -6.44 5.37 -9.33
N ARG A 361 -7.11 6.52 -9.17
CA ARG A 361 -7.02 7.31 -7.93
C ARG A 361 -7.50 6.52 -6.70
N GLY A 362 -6.86 6.79 -5.56
CA GLY A 362 -7.04 6.03 -4.32
C GLY A 362 -8.44 6.05 -3.71
N PHE A 363 -9.29 7.04 -4.03
CA PHE A 363 -10.61 7.19 -3.40
C PHE A 363 -11.56 6.01 -3.63
N ALA A 364 -11.50 5.40 -4.81
CA ALA A 364 -12.21 4.17 -5.12
C ALA A 364 -11.68 3.46 -6.37
N GLN A 365 -11.64 2.13 -6.33
CA GLN A 365 -11.24 1.27 -7.44
C GLN A 365 -12.12 0.04 -7.49
N ILE A 366 -12.68 -0.24 -8.67
CA ILE A 366 -13.37 -1.48 -8.99
C ILE A 366 -12.32 -2.49 -9.47
N ILE A 367 -12.34 -3.69 -8.92
CA ILE A 367 -11.33 -4.71 -9.16
C ILE A 367 -12.02 -5.98 -9.67
N GLY A 368 -11.59 -6.43 -10.84
CA GLY A 368 -12.03 -7.71 -11.39
C GLY A 368 -11.54 -8.87 -10.54
N PRO A 369 -12.40 -9.85 -10.21
CA PRO A 369 -12.00 -10.97 -9.35
C PRO A 369 -10.84 -11.80 -9.93
N GLY A 370 -10.69 -11.86 -11.26
CA GLY A 370 -9.65 -12.62 -11.93
C GLY A 370 -8.24 -12.02 -11.83
N VAL A 371 -8.10 -10.77 -11.35
CA VAL A 371 -6.78 -10.13 -11.15
C VAL A 371 -6.33 -10.07 -9.70
N VAL A 372 -7.20 -10.41 -8.74
CA VAL A 372 -6.94 -10.21 -7.31
C VAL A 372 -5.73 -11.03 -6.84
N ASP A 373 -5.63 -12.29 -7.23
CA ASP A 373 -4.47 -13.15 -6.87
C ASP A 373 -3.17 -12.62 -7.46
N ASP A 374 -3.22 -12.20 -8.73
CA ASP A 374 -2.05 -11.69 -9.46
C ASP A 374 -1.56 -10.40 -8.80
N MET A 375 -2.48 -9.50 -8.44
CA MET A 375 -2.17 -8.27 -7.70
C MET A 375 -1.62 -8.57 -6.30
N ALA A 376 -2.24 -9.48 -5.54
CA ALA A 376 -1.80 -9.88 -4.21
C ALA A 376 -0.36 -10.42 -4.23
N ILE A 377 -0.04 -11.34 -5.14
CA ILE A 377 1.32 -11.85 -5.33
C ILE A 377 2.25 -10.73 -5.82
N GLY A 378 1.79 -9.89 -6.75
CA GLY A 378 2.54 -8.76 -7.30
C GLY A 378 3.01 -7.75 -6.25
N THR A 379 2.25 -7.59 -5.15
CA THR A 379 2.63 -6.72 -4.04
C THR A 379 3.94 -7.14 -3.38
N ALA A 380 4.23 -8.44 -3.29
CA ALA A 380 5.44 -8.96 -2.65
C ALA A 380 6.73 -8.67 -3.46
N TYR A 381 6.59 -8.40 -4.76
CA TYR A 381 7.70 -8.17 -5.69
C TYR A 381 7.79 -6.72 -6.17
N THR A 382 7.05 -5.81 -5.55
CA THR A 382 7.03 -4.40 -5.92
C THR A 382 7.33 -3.55 -4.71
N ARG A 383 8.32 -2.67 -4.84
CA ARG A 383 8.74 -1.75 -3.78
C ARG A 383 7.57 -0.88 -3.41
N TYR A 384 7.30 -0.76 -2.11
CA TYR A 384 6.14 -0.03 -1.65
C TYR A 384 6.38 0.78 -0.38
N ASN A 385 7.58 0.68 0.20
CA ASN A 385 7.96 1.58 1.26
C ASN A 385 7.85 3.01 0.75
N TYR A 386 6.98 3.78 1.40
CA TYR A 386 6.72 5.20 1.17
C TYR A 386 5.94 5.55 -0.12
N ALA A 387 5.73 4.63 -1.07
CA ALA A 387 4.92 4.95 -2.26
C ALA A 387 3.47 5.31 -1.87
N PRO A 388 2.86 6.37 -2.43
CA PRO A 388 1.41 6.53 -2.43
C PRO A 388 0.78 5.24 -2.94
N GLU A 389 -0.24 4.76 -2.25
CA GLU A 389 -0.77 3.41 -2.41
C GLU A 389 -1.41 3.20 -3.79
N ASP A 390 -2.01 4.25 -4.35
CA ASP A 390 -2.64 4.23 -5.66
C ASP A 390 -1.62 4.26 -6.81
N VAL A 391 -0.56 5.08 -6.68
CA VAL A 391 0.62 5.04 -7.56
C VAL A 391 1.28 3.66 -7.50
N PHE A 392 1.44 3.09 -6.30
CA PHE A 392 1.97 1.75 -6.11
C PHE A 392 1.13 0.69 -6.84
N LEU A 393 -0.19 0.70 -6.69
CA LEU A 393 -1.07 -0.22 -7.42
C LEU A 393 -0.97 -0.05 -8.94
N GLY A 394 -0.81 1.18 -9.43
CA GLY A 394 -0.52 1.45 -10.84
C GLY A 394 0.75 0.75 -11.32
N MET A 395 1.83 0.80 -10.52
CA MET A 395 3.09 0.10 -10.82
C MET A 395 2.94 -1.43 -10.78
N VAL A 396 2.19 -1.99 -9.82
CA VAL A 396 1.90 -3.43 -9.77
C VAL A 396 1.12 -3.86 -11.01
N ALA A 397 0.05 -3.12 -11.38
CA ALA A 397 -0.74 -3.39 -12.57
C ALA A 397 0.09 -3.29 -13.85
N TYR A 398 0.98 -2.30 -13.96
CA TYR A 398 1.91 -2.16 -15.08
C TYR A 398 2.80 -3.39 -15.26
N LYS A 399 3.46 -3.82 -14.18
CA LYS A 399 4.35 -5.00 -14.20
C LYS A 399 3.60 -6.28 -14.58
N LEU A 400 2.36 -6.43 -14.11
CA LEU A 400 1.51 -7.58 -14.42
C LEU A 400 0.85 -7.48 -15.79
N GLY A 401 0.80 -6.30 -16.42
CA GLY A 401 0.05 -6.06 -17.64
C GLY A 401 -1.46 -6.08 -17.44
N ILE A 402 -1.93 -5.77 -16.24
CA ILE A 402 -3.36 -5.70 -15.94
C ILE A 402 -3.90 -4.39 -16.52
N PRO A 403 -4.92 -4.43 -17.39
CA PRO A 403 -5.53 -3.23 -17.93
C PRO A 403 -6.27 -2.43 -16.85
N ILE A 404 -6.09 -1.11 -16.88
CA ILE A 404 -6.89 -0.15 -16.12
C ILE A 404 -7.84 0.59 -17.08
N PHE A 405 -9.07 0.85 -16.66
CA PHE A 405 -10.08 1.53 -17.47
C PHE A 405 -10.75 2.67 -16.71
N ASN A 406 -11.06 3.75 -17.42
CA ASN A 406 -11.75 4.88 -16.82
C ASN A 406 -13.22 4.54 -16.53
N GLU A 407 -13.71 4.93 -15.35
CA GLU A 407 -15.13 4.94 -15.02
C GLU A 407 -15.58 6.37 -14.69
N ASN A 408 -16.22 7.03 -15.65
CA ASN A 408 -16.56 8.46 -15.58
C ASN A 408 -17.62 8.80 -14.51
N SER A 409 -18.29 7.80 -13.94
CA SER A 409 -19.28 8.00 -12.88
C SER A 409 -18.70 7.96 -11.47
N MET A 410 -17.37 7.83 -11.34
CA MET A 410 -16.66 7.87 -10.06
C MET A 410 -15.92 9.20 -9.93
N PHE A 411 -16.19 9.92 -8.84
CA PHE A 411 -15.67 11.26 -8.60
C PHE A 411 -14.85 11.31 -7.31
N ASP A 412 -13.64 11.87 -7.41
CA ASP A 412 -12.86 12.25 -6.22
C ASP A 412 -13.42 13.53 -5.58
N HIS A 413 -12.78 13.98 -4.50
CA HIS A 413 -13.21 15.08 -3.63
C HIS A 413 -13.75 16.32 -4.37
N ASP A 414 -12.96 16.89 -5.26
CA ASP A 414 -13.29 18.13 -5.97
C ASP A 414 -13.85 17.86 -7.36
N LEU A 415 -13.52 16.70 -7.95
CA LEU A 415 -13.91 16.34 -9.31
C LEU A 415 -15.44 16.34 -9.51
N TYR A 416 -16.21 15.96 -8.49
CA TYR A 416 -17.68 16.00 -8.58
C TYR A 416 -18.17 17.42 -8.90
N VAL A 417 -17.73 18.42 -8.15
CA VAL A 417 -18.17 19.82 -8.34
C VAL A 417 -17.58 20.41 -9.62
N GLU A 418 -16.32 20.11 -9.92
CA GLU A 418 -15.61 20.67 -11.07
C GLU A 418 -16.15 20.17 -12.42
N THR A 419 -16.52 18.88 -12.48
CA THR A 419 -16.81 18.20 -13.76
C THR A 419 -18.26 17.77 -13.92
N ASN A 420 -19.02 17.59 -12.84
CA ASN A 420 -20.41 17.15 -12.91
C ASN A 420 -21.41 18.32 -12.96
N LYS A 421 -21.17 19.31 -13.82
CA LYS A 421 -22.00 20.53 -13.94
C LYS A 421 -23.46 20.26 -14.33
N GLU A 422 -23.71 19.12 -14.98
CA GLU A 422 -25.04 18.69 -15.40
C GLU A 422 -25.80 17.89 -14.31
N GLY A 423 -25.21 17.69 -13.13
CA GLY A 423 -25.86 16.98 -12.03
C GLY A 423 -26.15 15.51 -12.36
N ARG A 424 -25.28 14.85 -13.13
CA ARG A 424 -25.45 13.43 -13.46
C ARG A 424 -25.31 12.58 -12.19
N PRO A 425 -26.04 11.46 -12.06
CA PRO A 425 -25.86 10.54 -10.94
C PRO A 425 -24.41 10.07 -10.83
N ALA A 426 -23.88 10.00 -9.61
CA ALA A 426 -22.57 9.44 -9.33
C ALA A 426 -22.69 7.98 -8.85
N MET A 427 -21.84 7.11 -9.39
CA MET A 427 -21.65 5.77 -8.86
C MET A 427 -20.87 5.84 -7.55
N VAL A 428 -19.80 6.64 -7.51
CA VAL A 428 -19.03 6.91 -6.31
C VAL A 428 -18.73 8.39 -6.24
N ALA A 429 -18.98 9.00 -5.08
CA ALA A 429 -18.59 10.37 -4.75
C ALA A 429 -18.58 10.54 -3.22
N LEU A 430 -18.14 11.71 -2.75
CA LEU A 430 -18.21 12.06 -1.33
C LEU A 430 -19.62 11.90 -0.76
N SER A 431 -19.70 11.48 0.49
CA SER A 431 -20.95 11.19 1.21
C SER A 431 -21.98 12.32 1.17
N LYS A 432 -21.52 13.59 1.19
CA LYS A 432 -22.36 14.79 1.07
C LYS A 432 -23.19 14.86 -0.22
N HIS A 433 -22.87 14.06 -1.24
CA HIS A 433 -23.59 14.02 -2.52
C HIS A 433 -24.63 12.89 -2.61
N PHE A 434 -24.80 12.11 -1.53
CA PHE A 434 -25.69 10.95 -1.46
C PHE A 434 -26.86 11.13 -0.47
N LEU A 435 -27.23 12.38 -0.20
CA LEU A 435 -28.30 12.75 0.74
C LEU A 435 -29.68 12.24 0.31
#